data_AF-A0A7U9XMC1-F1
#
_entry.id   AF-A0A7U9XMC1-F1
#
_cell.length_a   1.000
_cell.length_b   1.000
_cell.length_c   1.000
_cell.angle_alpha   90.00
_cell.angle_beta   90.00
_cell.angle_gamma   90.00
#
_symmetry.space_group_name_H-M   'P 1'
#
loop_
_entity.id
_entity.type
_entity.pdbx_description
1 polymer ?
#
loop_
_entity_poly.entity_id
_entity_poly.type
_entity_poly.pdbx_seq_one_letter_code
_entity_poly.pdbx_strand_id
1 'polypeptide(L)'
;MKEHKNFPAKKTGKILVNLSGILSALAIAFGGLFLVQLKLNQEQEKLLTDSGLIELPQTEIIEVTEAGDLSLSVLLTEEQLEELRNILEEPGETALHEPLSGQLSMAQAIECGRTWLKDFFLPRLGTNENSLSDYKASCYLWAPESPDSEPENRPWLSCWTISLSNQHIEAVLILNAVTGQILDASVSCFSPIEYQEQNTLLTLLKDFASSFGMDNDSDPVYSAETESGAKKLPWYQRLGTRSTFASIQASSIIVCSTDTDTDLPLYTEQFNIHLYLSPGPEMQ
;
A
#
# COMPACT_ATOMS: atom_id res chain seq x y z
N MET A 1 52.31 -4.26 52.50
CA MET A 1 52.71 -4.66 51.13
C MET A 1 51.47 -4.57 50.26
N LYS A 2 51.52 -3.74 49.20
CA LYS A 2 50.40 -3.46 48.29
C LYS A 2 50.13 -4.69 47.40
N GLU A 3 48.86 -4.96 47.09
CA GLU A 3 48.48 -5.41 45.75
C GLU A 3 47.04 -5.02 45.43
N HIS A 4 46.86 -4.42 44.25
CA HIS A 4 45.65 -3.77 43.75
C HIS A 4 44.85 -4.69 42.83
N LYS A 5 43.53 -4.53 42.90
CA LYS A 5 42.46 -4.90 41.95
C LYS A 5 42.88 -5.19 40.50
N ASN A 6 42.21 -6.17 39.89
CA ASN A 6 41.77 -6.10 38.49
C ASN A 6 40.36 -6.71 38.34
N PHE A 7 39.38 -5.85 38.04
CA PHE A 7 38.06 -6.21 37.50
C PHE A 7 38.08 -5.91 36.00
N PRO A 8 37.74 -6.85 35.10
CA PRO A 8 37.46 -6.53 33.71
C PRO A 8 35.95 -6.40 33.51
N ALA A 9 35.41 -5.19 33.59
CA ALA A 9 34.04 -4.90 33.16
C ALA A 9 34.03 -3.63 32.28
N LYS A 10 34.63 -3.73 31.09
CA LYS A 10 34.59 -2.72 30.04
C LYS A 10 34.27 -3.37 28.68
N LYS A 11 33.15 -4.10 28.60
CA LYS A 11 32.59 -4.55 27.30
C LYS A 11 31.07 -4.37 27.19
N THR A 12 30.34 -4.27 28.30
CA THR A 12 28.87 -4.16 28.33
C THR A 12 28.35 -2.79 27.91
N GLY A 13 29.10 -1.71 28.20
CA GLY A 13 28.65 -0.34 27.89
C GLY A 13 28.64 0.03 26.40
N LYS A 14 29.47 -0.61 25.56
CA LYS A 14 29.51 -0.33 24.12
C LYS A 14 28.36 -1.00 23.35
N ILE A 15 27.86 -2.12 23.85
CA ILE A 15 26.75 -2.86 23.22
C ILE A 15 25.42 -2.14 23.49
N LEU A 16 25.20 -1.67 24.72
CA LEU A 16 24.00 -0.91 25.11
C LEU A 16 23.87 0.43 24.37
N VAL A 17 24.98 1.15 24.15
CA VAL A 17 24.96 2.43 23.43
C VAL A 17 24.64 2.23 21.94
N ASN A 18 25.13 1.16 21.31
CA ASN A 18 24.80 0.83 19.92
C ASN A 18 23.33 0.42 19.75
N LEU A 19 22.78 -0.35 20.70
CA LEU A 19 21.38 -0.75 20.68
C LEU A 19 20.44 0.44 20.88
N SER A 20 20.79 1.36 21.79
CA SER A 20 20.05 2.61 22.02
C SER A 20 20.08 3.55 20.80
N GLY A 21 21.22 3.61 20.09
CA GLY A 21 21.35 4.40 18.86
C GLY A 21 20.48 3.85 17.71
N ILE A 22 20.45 2.52 17.53
CA ILE A 22 19.61 1.87 16.52
C ILE A 22 18.12 2.03 16.87
N LEU A 23 17.73 1.88 18.14
CA LEU A 23 16.34 2.09 18.58
C LEU A 23 15.89 3.54 18.38
N SER A 24 16.78 4.50 18.59
CA SER A 24 16.51 5.93 18.37
C SER A 24 16.38 6.26 16.88
N ALA A 25 17.20 5.64 16.02
CA ALA A 25 17.07 5.78 14.57
C ALA A 25 15.76 5.18 14.04
N LEU A 26 15.33 4.03 14.57
CA LEU A 26 14.03 3.43 14.27
C LEU A 26 12.88 4.30 14.78
N ALA A 27 12.98 4.86 15.99
CA ALA A 27 11.96 5.77 16.53
C ALA A 27 11.85 7.09 15.74
N ILE A 28 12.93 7.58 15.14
CA ILE A 28 12.90 8.77 14.27
C ILE A 28 12.35 8.41 12.88
N ALA A 29 12.75 7.27 12.32
CA ALA A 29 12.28 6.81 10.99
C ALA A 29 10.79 6.42 10.99
N PHE A 30 10.30 5.81 12.08
CA PHE A 30 8.88 5.39 12.20
C PHE A 30 8.01 6.39 13.00
N GLY A 31 8.60 7.20 13.89
CA GLY A 31 7.86 8.19 14.66
C GLY A 31 7.43 9.42 13.86
N GLY A 32 8.14 9.73 12.76
CA GLY A 32 7.77 10.83 11.86
C GLY A 32 6.40 10.62 11.19
N LEU A 33 6.09 9.38 10.79
CA LEU A 33 4.80 9.01 10.19
C LEU A 33 3.66 9.00 11.22
N PHE A 34 3.93 8.63 12.47
CA PHE A 34 2.92 8.58 13.53
C PHE A 34 2.48 9.97 14.01
N LEU A 35 3.38 10.95 14.06
CA LEU A 35 3.05 12.32 14.50
C LEU A 35 2.21 13.10 13.47
N VAL A 36 2.39 12.82 12.17
CA VAL A 36 1.56 13.40 11.10
C VAL A 36 0.13 12.88 11.19
N GLN A 37 -0.05 11.58 11.46
CA GLN A 37 -1.38 10.98 11.65
C GLN A 37 -2.10 11.49 12.91
N LEU A 38 -1.36 11.74 14.00
CA LEU A 38 -1.96 12.24 15.25
C LEU A 38 -2.46 13.70 15.16
N LYS A 39 -1.78 14.55 14.37
CA LYS A 39 -2.17 15.95 14.18
C LYS A 39 -3.41 16.08 13.26
N LEU A 40 -3.60 15.15 12.33
CA LEU A 40 -4.77 15.13 11.43
C LEU A 40 -6.06 14.67 12.14
N ASN A 41 -5.96 13.77 13.12
CA ASN A 41 -7.12 13.32 13.91
C ASN A 41 -7.74 14.41 14.80
N GLN A 42 -6.94 15.39 15.25
CA GLN A 42 -7.43 16.48 16.11
C GLN A 42 -8.20 17.55 15.32
N GLU A 43 -7.99 17.67 14.01
CA GLU A 43 -8.71 18.62 13.16
C GLU A 43 -10.01 18.02 12.60
N GLN A 44 -10.10 16.69 12.46
CA GLN A 44 -11.31 15.99 12.01
C GLN A 44 -12.48 16.05 12.99
N GLU A 45 -12.24 16.06 14.30
CA GLU A 45 -13.31 16.08 15.31
C GLU A 45 -14.12 17.39 15.28
N LYS A 46 -13.57 18.43 14.65
CA LYS A 46 -14.20 19.76 14.54
C LYS A 46 -15.07 19.93 13.28
N LEU A 47 -14.94 19.03 12.30
CA LEU A 47 -15.66 19.11 11.01
C LEU A 47 -16.85 18.13 10.93
N LEU A 48 -16.87 17.08 11.77
CA LEU A 48 -17.92 16.06 11.80
C LEU A 48 -19.24 16.51 12.44
N THR A 49 -19.36 17.78 12.86
CA THR A 49 -20.61 18.36 13.37
C THR A 49 -21.42 19.12 12.32
N ASP A 50 -20.97 19.22 11.07
CA ASP A 50 -21.71 19.97 10.05
C ASP A 50 -21.74 19.27 8.68
N SER A 51 -22.94 19.29 8.09
CA SER A 51 -23.40 18.64 6.84
C SER A 51 -23.75 17.15 6.96
N GLY A 52 -24.98 16.68 6.74
CA GLY A 52 -26.16 17.27 6.12
C GLY A 52 -26.46 16.55 4.80
N LEU A 53 -27.34 15.54 4.86
CA LEU A 53 -27.91 14.81 3.71
C LEU A 53 -28.46 15.76 2.63
N ILE A 54 -28.37 15.39 1.33
CA ILE A 54 -29.49 15.18 0.38
C ILE A 54 -29.05 15.18 -1.11
N GLU A 55 -29.55 14.14 -1.81
CA GLU A 55 -29.99 13.93 -3.22
C GLU A 55 -29.19 14.36 -4.48
N LEU A 56 -29.08 13.36 -5.38
CA LEU A 56 -28.58 13.39 -6.76
C LEU A 56 -29.62 13.92 -7.76
N PRO A 57 -29.19 14.60 -8.84
CA PRO A 57 -29.90 14.60 -10.11
C PRO A 57 -29.13 13.87 -11.21
N GLN A 58 -29.86 13.01 -11.92
CA GLN A 58 -29.44 12.23 -13.08
C GLN A 58 -29.32 13.09 -14.34
N THR A 59 -28.38 12.75 -15.23
CA THR A 59 -28.62 12.84 -16.68
C THR A 59 -27.87 11.69 -17.38
N GLU A 60 -28.65 10.89 -18.10
CA GLU A 60 -28.35 9.60 -18.70
C GLU A 60 -27.56 9.72 -20.02
N ILE A 61 -26.71 8.73 -20.30
CA ILE A 61 -26.91 7.86 -21.47
C ILE A 61 -26.74 6.42 -20.96
N ILE A 62 -27.87 5.73 -20.77
CA ILE A 62 -27.94 4.35 -20.32
C ILE A 62 -28.16 3.47 -21.56
N GLU A 63 -27.26 2.53 -21.80
CA GLU A 63 -27.60 1.31 -22.53
C GLU A 63 -27.70 0.18 -21.50
N VAL A 64 -28.93 -0.26 -21.25
CA VAL A 64 -29.25 -1.29 -20.26
C VAL A 64 -28.88 -2.65 -20.84
N THR A 65 -27.98 -3.37 -20.16
CA THR A 65 -27.87 -4.83 -20.32
C THR A 65 -28.24 -5.46 -18.98
N GLU A 66 -29.08 -6.51 -19.01
CA GLU A 66 -29.58 -7.22 -17.83
C GLU A 66 -28.47 -8.01 -17.12
N ALA A 67 -27.67 -7.32 -16.31
CA ALA A 67 -26.94 -7.81 -15.14
C ALA A 67 -26.24 -6.59 -14.56
N GLY A 68 -26.52 -6.25 -13.30
CA GLY A 68 -25.98 -5.07 -12.61
C GLY A 68 -24.48 -5.18 -12.32
N ASP A 69 -23.66 -5.13 -13.36
CA ASP A 69 -22.21 -5.03 -13.30
C ASP A 69 -21.79 -3.62 -13.74
N LEU A 70 -21.28 -2.82 -12.80
CA LEU A 70 -20.71 -1.51 -13.08
C LEU A 70 -19.28 -1.70 -13.63
N SER A 71 -19.15 -2.25 -14.82
CA SER A 71 -17.87 -2.32 -15.52
C SER A 71 -17.70 -1.10 -16.43
N LEU A 72 -17.23 0.01 -15.87
CA LEU A 72 -16.67 1.13 -16.64
C LEU A 72 -15.17 0.85 -16.88
N SER A 73 -14.84 0.00 -17.85
CA SER A 73 -13.45 -0.43 -18.11
C SER A 73 -12.68 0.51 -19.06
N VAL A 74 -12.62 1.81 -18.75
CA VAL A 74 -11.61 2.66 -19.39
C VAL A 74 -10.35 2.53 -18.55
N LEU A 75 -9.38 1.73 -19.02
CA LEU A 75 -8.07 1.59 -18.39
C LEU A 75 -7.19 2.80 -18.75
N LEU A 76 -6.21 3.10 -17.89
CA LEU A 76 -5.18 4.09 -18.19
C LEU A 76 -4.32 3.62 -19.39
N THR A 77 -3.94 4.56 -20.27
CA THR A 77 -2.98 4.26 -21.34
C THR A 77 -1.55 4.09 -20.80
N GLU A 78 -0.65 3.52 -21.60
CA GLU A 78 0.76 3.35 -21.20
C GLU A 78 1.42 4.70 -20.84
N GLU A 79 1.11 5.77 -21.58
CA GLU A 79 1.57 7.14 -21.32
C GLU A 79 1.09 7.65 -19.96
N GLN A 80 -0.21 7.48 -19.68
CA GLN A 80 -0.83 7.97 -18.45
C GLN A 80 -0.28 7.23 -17.23
N LEU A 81 -0.07 5.92 -17.37
CA LEU A 81 0.50 5.09 -16.31
C LEU A 81 1.97 5.45 -16.04
N GLU A 82 2.75 5.74 -17.08
CA GLU A 82 4.13 6.21 -16.93
C GLU A 82 4.21 7.54 -16.17
N GLU A 83 3.34 8.49 -16.51
CA GLU A 83 3.33 9.80 -15.83
C GLU A 83 2.89 9.68 -14.37
N LEU A 84 1.84 8.90 -14.09
CA LEU A 84 1.39 8.62 -12.73
C LEU A 84 2.47 7.91 -11.91
N ARG A 85 3.17 6.93 -12.49
CA ARG A 85 4.31 6.28 -11.83
C ARG A 85 5.35 7.31 -11.40
N ASN A 86 5.75 8.22 -12.29
CA ASN A 86 6.75 9.24 -11.96
C ASN A 86 6.29 10.16 -10.82
N ILE A 87 4.99 10.53 -10.79
CA ILE A 87 4.40 11.33 -9.70
C ILE A 87 4.40 10.57 -8.37
N LEU A 88 4.15 9.25 -8.40
CA LEU A 88 4.15 8.43 -7.19
C LEU A 88 5.55 8.16 -6.65
N GLU A 89 6.55 8.06 -7.53
CA GLU A 89 7.96 7.83 -7.16
C GLU A 89 8.61 9.09 -6.57
N GLU A 90 8.38 10.25 -7.18
CA GLU A 90 8.87 11.55 -6.71
C GLU A 90 7.69 12.49 -6.47
N PRO A 91 6.95 12.33 -5.36
CA PRO A 91 5.80 13.15 -5.07
C PRO A 91 6.22 14.61 -4.87
N GLY A 92 5.78 15.46 -5.79
CA GLY A 92 5.86 16.92 -5.68
C GLY A 92 4.80 17.46 -4.72
N GLU A 93 4.45 18.73 -4.89
CA GLU A 93 3.31 19.34 -4.19
C GLU A 93 2.01 18.68 -4.69
N THR A 94 1.07 18.45 -3.76
CA THR A 94 -0.23 17.83 -4.05
C THR A 94 -1.34 18.67 -3.44
N ALA A 95 -2.43 18.84 -4.19
CA ALA A 95 -3.60 19.59 -3.77
C ALA A 95 -4.77 18.64 -3.49
N LEU A 96 -5.40 18.81 -2.33
CA LEU A 96 -6.65 18.13 -2.00
C LEU A 96 -7.81 18.79 -2.73
N HIS A 97 -8.73 17.98 -3.26
CA HIS A 97 -9.92 18.49 -3.93
C HIS A 97 -11.11 17.54 -3.78
N GLU A 98 -12.31 18.05 -4.03
CA GLU A 98 -13.54 17.24 -4.06
C GLU A 98 -13.65 16.48 -5.40
N PRO A 99 -14.41 15.36 -5.44
CA PRO A 99 -14.57 14.58 -6.67
C PRO A 99 -15.26 15.38 -7.77
N LEU A 100 -14.64 15.40 -8.95
CA LEU A 100 -15.21 16.02 -10.15
C LEU A 100 -16.07 15.04 -10.94
N SER A 101 -16.84 15.57 -11.90
CA SER A 101 -17.65 14.75 -12.79
C SER A 101 -16.77 13.73 -13.53
N GLY A 102 -17.15 12.44 -13.45
CA GLY A 102 -16.40 11.33 -14.04
C GLY A 102 -15.34 10.71 -13.12
N GLN A 103 -15.12 11.26 -11.92
CA GLN A 103 -14.32 10.63 -10.88
C GLN A 103 -15.19 9.82 -9.92
N LEU A 104 -14.60 8.80 -9.31
CA LEU A 104 -15.20 8.02 -8.24
C LEU A 104 -15.49 8.92 -7.04
N SER A 105 -16.70 8.82 -6.51
CA SER A 105 -17.01 9.35 -5.19
C SER A 105 -16.20 8.64 -4.10
N MET A 106 -16.13 9.27 -2.93
CA MET A 106 -15.51 8.70 -1.73
C MET A 106 -16.01 7.27 -1.44
N ALA A 107 -17.32 7.05 -1.51
CA ALA A 107 -17.93 5.75 -1.23
C ALA A 107 -17.55 4.70 -2.29
N GLN A 108 -17.53 5.08 -3.57
CA GLN A 108 -17.10 4.18 -4.65
C GLN A 108 -15.62 3.84 -4.52
N ALA A 109 -14.76 4.80 -4.18
CA ALA A 109 -13.34 4.56 -3.99
C ALA A 109 -13.10 3.57 -2.83
N ILE A 110 -13.74 3.77 -1.68
CA ILE A 110 -13.68 2.84 -0.54
C ILE A 110 -14.14 1.44 -0.93
N GLU A 111 -15.24 1.34 -1.68
CA GLU A 111 -15.75 0.04 -2.12
C GLU A 111 -14.83 -0.63 -3.14
N CYS A 112 -14.21 0.12 -4.06
CA CYS A 112 -13.17 -0.39 -4.95
C CYS A 112 -11.99 -0.97 -4.16
N GLY A 113 -11.48 -0.24 -3.16
CA GLY A 113 -10.39 -0.71 -2.31
C GLY A 113 -10.75 -1.96 -1.49
N ARG A 114 -11.97 -2.00 -0.93
CA ARG A 114 -12.48 -3.15 -0.18
C ARG A 114 -12.65 -4.37 -1.07
N THR A 115 -13.27 -4.20 -2.24
CA THR A 115 -13.48 -5.26 -3.24
C THR A 115 -12.14 -5.80 -3.72
N TRP A 116 -11.17 -4.93 -4.01
CA TRP A 116 -9.83 -5.35 -4.39
C TRP A 116 -9.14 -6.16 -3.28
N LEU A 117 -9.22 -5.73 -2.01
CA LEU A 117 -8.65 -6.53 -0.91
C LEU A 117 -9.33 -7.90 -0.80
N LYS A 118 -10.66 -7.92 -0.87
CA LYS A 118 -11.48 -9.12 -0.63
C LYS A 118 -11.38 -10.12 -1.77
N ASP A 119 -11.52 -9.67 -3.01
CA ASP A 119 -11.70 -10.54 -4.17
C ASP A 119 -10.40 -10.75 -4.93
N PHE A 120 -9.47 -9.79 -4.84
CA PHE A 120 -8.15 -9.90 -5.47
C PHE A 120 -7.05 -10.33 -4.49
N PHE A 121 -6.78 -9.53 -3.45
CA PHE A 121 -5.56 -9.68 -2.66
C PHE A 121 -5.58 -10.88 -1.70
N LEU A 122 -6.59 -10.97 -0.84
CA LEU A 122 -6.64 -11.94 0.25
C LEU A 122 -6.80 -13.40 -0.18
N PRO A 123 -7.58 -13.74 -1.21
CA PRO A 123 -7.68 -15.11 -1.72
C PRO A 123 -6.32 -15.63 -2.20
N ARG A 124 -5.47 -14.74 -2.74
CA ARG A 124 -4.11 -15.08 -3.19
C ARG A 124 -3.15 -15.32 -2.02
N LEU A 125 -3.51 -14.95 -0.80
CA LEU A 125 -2.74 -15.22 0.41
C LEU A 125 -3.32 -16.36 1.26
N GLY A 126 -4.39 -17.00 0.80
CA GLY A 126 -5.04 -18.10 1.53
C GLY A 126 -5.87 -17.67 2.72
N THR A 127 -6.20 -16.39 2.82
CA THR A 127 -7.04 -15.88 3.90
C THR A 127 -8.51 -16.03 3.51
N ASN A 128 -9.30 -16.74 4.33
CA ASN A 128 -10.74 -16.93 4.09
C ASN A 128 -11.57 -15.67 4.40
N GLU A 129 -12.61 -15.42 3.59
CA GLU A 129 -13.45 -14.20 3.59
C GLU A 129 -14.10 -13.82 4.94
N ASN A 130 -14.27 -14.78 5.86
CA ASN A 130 -15.00 -14.58 7.12
C ASN A 130 -14.25 -13.74 8.18
N SER A 131 -12.98 -13.40 7.98
CA SER A 131 -12.18 -12.63 8.95
C SER A 131 -12.30 -11.10 8.83
N LEU A 132 -13.15 -10.60 7.92
CA LEU A 132 -13.05 -9.25 7.35
C LEU A 132 -14.31 -8.40 7.45
N SER A 133 -15.19 -8.67 8.40
CA SER A 133 -16.31 -7.75 8.70
C SER A 133 -15.80 -6.51 9.43
N ASP A 134 -16.25 -5.34 8.99
CA ASP A 134 -16.03 -4.00 9.57
C ASP A 134 -14.60 -3.46 9.50
N TYR A 135 -14.24 -2.90 8.34
CA TYR A 135 -13.07 -2.04 8.21
C TYR A 135 -13.36 -0.64 8.72
N LYS A 136 -12.42 -0.09 9.51
CA LYS A 136 -12.28 1.36 9.60
C LYS A 136 -11.69 1.85 8.29
N ALA A 137 -12.35 2.81 7.67
CA ALA A 137 -11.93 3.40 6.41
C ALA A 137 -11.70 4.90 6.59
N SER A 138 -10.58 5.40 6.07
CA SER A 138 -10.39 6.82 5.80
C SER A 138 -9.88 6.97 4.37
N CYS A 139 -10.24 8.07 3.71
CA CYS A 139 -9.74 8.35 2.38
C CYS A 139 -9.78 9.84 2.07
N TYR A 140 -8.90 10.25 1.16
CA TYR A 140 -8.84 11.61 0.64
C TYR A 140 -8.42 11.59 -0.83
N LEU A 141 -8.91 12.57 -1.58
CA LEU A 141 -8.66 12.74 -3.00
C LEU A 141 -7.65 13.86 -3.22
N TRP A 142 -6.69 13.62 -4.10
CA TRP A 142 -5.63 14.56 -4.40
C TRP A 142 -5.21 14.51 -5.86
N ALA A 143 -4.56 15.58 -6.32
CA ALA A 143 -3.91 15.67 -7.62
C ALA A 143 -2.55 16.38 -7.47
N PRO A 144 -1.58 16.14 -8.38
CA PRO A 144 -0.34 16.91 -8.39
C PRO A 144 -0.63 18.40 -8.61
N GLU A 145 0.05 19.26 -7.84
CA GLU A 145 -0.07 20.71 -7.95
C GLU A 145 0.90 21.20 -9.05
N SER A 146 0.36 21.42 -10.25
CA SER A 146 1.07 22.05 -11.35
C SER A 146 0.08 22.83 -12.22
N PRO A 147 0.53 23.92 -12.89
CA PRO A 147 -0.34 24.72 -13.74
C PRO A 147 -0.97 23.94 -14.90
N ASP A 148 -0.37 22.80 -15.28
CA ASP A 148 -0.85 21.94 -16.37
C ASP A 148 -1.62 20.70 -15.87
N SER A 149 -1.81 20.55 -14.55
CA SER A 149 -2.46 19.37 -13.92
C SER A 149 -3.73 19.70 -13.16
N GLU A 150 -4.41 20.80 -13.53
CA GLU A 150 -5.75 21.09 -13.00
C GLU A 150 -6.67 19.86 -13.20
N PRO A 151 -7.33 19.37 -12.13
CA PRO A 151 -8.15 18.15 -12.19
C PRO A 151 -9.25 18.20 -13.24
N GLU A 152 -9.74 19.39 -13.60
CA GLU A 152 -10.74 19.61 -14.64
C GLU A 152 -10.19 19.28 -16.05
N ASN A 153 -8.92 19.56 -16.30
CA ASN A 153 -8.27 19.35 -17.60
C ASN A 153 -7.68 17.95 -17.72
N ARG A 154 -7.17 17.40 -16.61
CA ARG A 154 -6.51 16.08 -16.57
C ARG A 154 -7.04 15.24 -15.40
N PRO A 155 -8.33 14.85 -15.41
CA PRO A 155 -8.97 14.16 -14.28
C PRO A 155 -8.34 12.81 -13.94
N TRP A 156 -7.64 12.19 -14.89
CA TRP A 156 -6.92 10.94 -14.71
C TRP A 156 -5.64 11.09 -13.87
N LEU A 157 -5.16 12.31 -13.60
CA LEU A 157 -4.04 12.53 -12.66
C LEU A 157 -4.49 12.50 -11.19
N SER A 158 -5.79 12.61 -10.93
CA SER A 158 -6.31 12.55 -9.56
C SER A 158 -6.27 11.12 -9.02
N CYS A 159 -5.90 10.99 -7.75
CA CYS A 159 -5.79 9.71 -7.05
C CYS A 159 -6.51 9.76 -5.71
N TRP A 160 -7.14 8.64 -5.35
CA TRP A 160 -7.61 8.41 -3.99
C TRP A 160 -6.55 7.67 -3.21
N THR A 161 -6.21 8.19 -2.02
CA THR A 161 -5.54 7.39 -1.00
C THR A 161 -6.57 6.87 -0.03
N ILE A 162 -6.58 5.55 0.21
CA ILE A 162 -7.53 4.87 1.09
C ILE A 162 -6.76 4.06 2.12
N SER A 163 -7.05 4.30 3.39
CA SER A 163 -6.58 3.49 4.51
C SER A 163 -7.72 2.62 5.01
N LEU A 164 -7.52 1.31 5.00
CA LEU A 164 -8.45 0.30 5.51
C LEU A 164 -7.79 -0.48 6.64
N SER A 165 -8.42 -0.57 7.80
CA SER A 165 -7.87 -1.33 8.91
C SER A 165 -8.91 -2.08 9.73
N ASN A 166 -8.51 -3.24 10.24
CA ASN A 166 -9.21 -4.00 11.26
C ASN A 166 -8.18 -4.73 12.13
N GLN A 167 -8.62 -5.68 12.97
CA GLN A 167 -7.73 -6.44 13.87
C GLN A 167 -6.74 -7.40 13.17
N HIS A 168 -6.96 -7.71 11.90
CA HIS A 168 -6.18 -8.70 11.13
C HIS A 168 -5.36 -8.09 10.01
N ILE A 169 -5.75 -6.91 9.50
CA ILE A 169 -5.12 -6.28 8.34
C ILE A 169 -5.10 -4.76 8.47
N GLU A 170 -4.03 -4.17 7.96
CA GLU A 170 -3.91 -2.74 7.69
C GLU A 170 -3.47 -2.58 6.23
N ALA A 171 -4.22 -1.81 5.45
CA ALA A 171 -3.96 -1.57 4.05
C ALA A 171 -4.00 -0.08 3.74
N VAL A 172 -3.03 0.41 2.99
CA VAL A 172 -3.03 1.72 2.34
C VAL A 172 -2.99 1.49 0.84
N LEU A 173 -4.01 1.98 0.14
CA LEU A 173 -4.19 1.81 -1.29
C LEU A 173 -4.19 3.19 -1.96
N ILE A 174 -3.49 3.32 -3.07
CA ILE A 174 -3.61 4.45 -3.98
C ILE A 174 -4.26 3.93 -5.26
N LEU A 175 -5.41 4.50 -5.63
CA LEU A 175 -6.10 4.17 -6.87
C LEU A 175 -6.35 5.41 -7.72
N ASN A 176 -6.43 5.19 -9.03
CA ASN A 176 -6.82 6.23 -9.96
C ASN A 176 -8.27 6.67 -9.71
N ALA A 177 -8.50 7.99 -9.64
CA ALA A 177 -9.82 8.51 -9.33
C ALA A 177 -10.84 8.36 -10.46
N VAL A 178 -10.42 8.12 -11.70
CA VAL A 178 -11.32 7.90 -12.85
C VAL A 178 -11.57 6.42 -13.08
N THR A 179 -10.50 5.61 -13.09
CA THR A 179 -10.57 4.20 -13.50
C THR A 179 -10.75 3.22 -12.35
N GLY A 180 -10.45 3.63 -11.11
CA GLY A 180 -10.46 2.72 -9.96
C GLY A 180 -9.28 1.74 -9.91
N GLN A 181 -8.35 1.79 -10.87
CA GLN A 181 -7.18 0.92 -10.89
C GLN A 181 -6.27 1.21 -9.70
N ILE A 182 -5.86 0.17 -8.98
CA ILE A 182 -4.89 0.25 -7.89
C ILE A 182 -3.49 0.47 -8.49
N LEU A 183 -2.85 1.57 -8.11
CA LEU A 183 -1.52 1.98 -8.57
C LEU A 183 -0.43 1.63 -7.55
N ASP A 184 -0.78 1.71 -6.26
CA ASP A 184 0.06 1.33 -5.12
C ASP A 184 -0.81 0.65 -4.05
N ALA A 185 -0.32 -0.43 -3.46
CA ALA A 185 -0.96 -1.11 -2.36
C ALA A 185 0.07 -1.60 -1.35
N SER A 186 0.05 -1.01 -0.16
CA SER A 186 0.82 -1.44 1.00
C SER A 186 -0.10 -2.14 1.99
N VAL A 187 0.10 -3.45 2.21
CA VAL A 187 -0.78 -4.28 3.03
C VAL A 187 0.02 -5.06 4.08
N SER A 188 -0.34 -4.85 5.34
CA SER A 188 0.19 -5.54 6.51
C SER A 188 -0.87 -6.51 7.04
N CYS A 189 -0.49 -7.77 7.18
CA CYS A 189 -1.35 -8.83 7.72
C CYS A 189 -0.79 -9.32 9.05
N PHE A 190 -1.65 -9.42 10.06
CA PHE A 190 -1.30 -9.82 11.43
C PHE A 190 -1.81 -11.22 11.79
N SER A 191 -2.46 -11.90 10.84
CA SER A 191 -2.89 -13.30 10.97
C SER A 191 -1.93 -14.22 10.22
N PRO A 192 -1.82 -15.51 10.61
CA PRO A 192 -1.01 -16.48 9.89
C PRO A 192 -1.42 -16.53 8.42
N ILE A 193 -0.45 -16.34 7.52
CA ILE A 193 -0.64 -16.46 6.08
C ILE A 193 -0.15 -17.84 5.65
N GLU A 194 -1.02 -18.59 4.97
CA GLU A 194 -0.71 -19.95 4.53
C GLU A 194 0.30 -19.97 3.36
N TYR A 195 0.32 -18.91 2.53
CA TYR A 195 1.06 -18.90 1.27
C TYR A 195 2.08 -17.75 1.19
N GLN A 196 3.17 -17.86 1.94
CA GLN A 196 4.37 -17.01 1.77
C GLN A 196 5.32 -17.54 0.68
N GLU A 197 4.90 -18.56 -0.07
CA GLU A 197 5.74 -19.24 -1.06
C GLU A 197 5.99 -18.39 -2.30
N GLN A 198 7.13 -18.64 -2.95
CA GLN A 198 7.57 -17.91 -4.12
C GLN A 198 6.55 -17.94 -5.26
N ASN A 199 5.91 -19.09 -5.51
CA ASN A 199 4.94 -19.24 -6.60
C ASN A 199 3.68 -18.39 -6.37
N THR A 200 3.27 -18.24 -5.11
CA THR A 200 2.11 -17.45 -4.74
C THR A 200 2.37 -15.97 -4.97
N LEU A 201 3.50 -15.46 -4.48
CA LEU A 201 3.91 -14.08 -4.69
C LEU A 201 4.11 -13.77 -6.20
N LEU A 202 4.58 -14.75 -6.98
CA LEU A 202 4.71 -14.62 -8.42
C LEU A 202 3.35 -14.51 -9.12
N THR A 203 2.38 -15.32 -8.68
CA THR A 203 1.01 -15.27 -9.20
C THR A 203 0.35 -13.94 -8.86
N LEU A 204 0.51 -13.47 -7.62
CA LEU A 204 0.02 -12.17 -7.18
C LEU A 204 0.61 -11.02 -8.02
N LEU A 205 1.93 -11.04 -8.28
CA LEU A 205 2.58 -10.05 -9.15
C LEU A 205 2.03 -10.08 -10.58
N LYS A 206 1.89 -11.28 -11.18
CA LYS A 206 1.38 -11.42 -12.55
C LYS A 206 -0.05 -10.93 -12.67
N ASP A 207 -0.90 -11.30 -11.73
CA ASP A 207 -2.29 -10.87 -11.73
C ASP A 207 -2.42 -9.36 -11.49
N PHE A 208 -1.55 -8.78 -10.66
CA PHE A 208 -1.49 -7.33 -10.47
C PHE A 208 -1.07 -6.63 -11.77
N ALA A 209 -0.09 -7.17 -12.49
CA ALA A 209 0.32 -6.65 -13.80
C ALA A 209 -0.81 -6.74 -14.85
N SER A 210 -1.53 -7.86 -14.91
CA SER A 210 -2.66 -8.05 -15.83
C SER A 210 -3.84 -7.12 -15.54
N SER A 211 -3.97 -6.61 -14.30
CA SER A 211 -4.99 -5.60 -13.97
C SER A 211 -4.85 -4.28 -14.74
N PHE A 212 -3.68 -4.04 -15.36
CA PHE A 212 -3.45 -2.88 -16.23
C PHE A 212 -3.84 -3.12 -17.68
N GLY A 213 -4.22 -4.35 -18.07
CA GLY A 213 -4.62 -4.68 -19.44
C GLY A 213 -3.49 -4.57 -20.47
N MET A 214 -2.24 -4.57 -20.00
CA MET A 214 -1.03 -4.44 -20.82
C MET A 214 -0.22 -5.73 -20.79
N ASP A 215 -0.90 -6.85 -21.04
CA ASP A 215 -0.34 -8.18 -20.91
C ASP A 215 0.92 -8.34 -21.76
N ASN A 216 2.00 -8.73 -21.09
CA ASN A 216 3.27 -9.09 -21.71
C ASN A 216 3.65 -10.47 -21.17
N ASP A 217 3.76 -11.46 -22.06
CA ASP A 217 4.16 -12.84 -21.74
C ASP A 217 5.66 -12.95 -21.38
N SER A 218 6.26 -11.84 -20.96
CA SER A 218 7.64 -11.79 -20.50
C SER A 218 7.78 -12.41 -19.12
N ASP A 219 8.87 -13.15 -18.93
CA ASP A 219 9.24 -13.65 -17.61
C ASP A 219 9.49 -12.48 -16.63
N PRO A 220 9.12 -12.64 -15.35
CA PRO A 220 9.43 -11.67 -14.31
C PRO A 220 10.94 -11.42 -14.20
N VAL A 221 11.31 -10.16 -13.98
CA VAL A 221 12.69 -9.72 -13.74
C VAL A 221 12.94 -9.66 -12.23
N TYR A 222 14.17 -9.98 -11.82
CA TYR A 222 14.57 -10.02 -10.41
C TYR A 222 15.70 -9.03 -10.17
N SER A 223 15.69 -8.37 -9.01
CA SER A 223 16.74 -7.41 -8.62
C SER A 223 18.08 -8.10 -8.37
N ALA A 224 18.08 -9.27 -7.74
CA ALA A 224 19.28 -10.03 -7.43
C ALA A 224 18.95 -11.49 -7.05
N GLU A 225 19.98 -12.31 -6.90
CA GLU A 225 19.88 -13.65 -6.31
C GLU A 225 20.66 -13.71 -4.99
N THR A 226 20.25 -14.60 -4.09
CA THR A 226 21.05 -14.98 -2.92
C THR A 226 22.17 -15.93 -3.34
N GLU A 227 23.14 -16.15 -2.45
CA GLU A 227 24.20 -17.16 -2.65
C GLU A 227 23.63 -18.58 -2.82
N SER A 228 22.40 -18.82 -2.33
CA SER A 228 21.66 -20.07 -2.49
C SER A 228 20.85 -20.15 -3.80
N GLY A 229 20.91 -19.14 -4.66
CA GLY A 229 20.14 -19.06 -5.91
C GLY A 229 18.68 -18.64 -5.73
N ALA A 230 18.29 -18.15 -4.55
CA ALA A 230 16.94 -17.65 -4.32
C ALA A 230 16.80 -16.22 -4.87
N LYS A 231 15.74 -15.96 -5.62
CA LYS A 231 15.46 -14.66 -6.22
C LYS A 231 15.06 -13.65 -5.15
N LYS A 232 15.86 -12.60 -4.96
CA LYS A 232 15.58 -11.54 -3.99
C LYS A 232 14.47 -10.63 -4.49
N LEU A 233 13.59 -10.25 -3.56
CA LEU A 233 12.63 -9.17 -3.75
C LEU A 233 13.37 -7.83 -3.76
N PRO A 234 12.85 -6.79 -4.44
CA PRO A 234 11.60 -6.81 -5.22
C PRO A 234 11.70 -7.61 -6.53
N TRP A 235 10.54 -8.10 -6.98
CA TRP A 235 10.36 -8.72 -8.31
C TRP A 235 9.51 -7.82 -9.19
N TYR A 236 9.73 -7.92 -10.50
CA TYR A 236 9.18 -6.98 -11.48
C TYR A 236 8.51 -7.72 -12.64
N GLN A 237 7.33 -7.27 -13.04
CA GLN A 237 6.65 -7.69 -14.25
C GLN A 237 6.50 -6.47 -15.15
N ARG A 238 7.01 -6.55 -16.39
CA ARG A 238 6.94 -5.44 -17.33
C ARG A 238 5.49 -5.19 -17.76
N LEU A 239 5.09 -3.92 -17.81
CA LEU A 239 3.80 -3.49 -18.32
C LEU A 239 3.98 -2.90 -19.72
N GLY A 240 3.33 -3.51 -20.71
CA GLY A 240 3.31 -2.99 -22.08
C GLY A 240 4.70 -2.84 -22.70
N THR A 241 4.90 -1.77 -23.46
CA THR A 241 6.13 -1.52 -24.23
C THR A 241 7.07 -0.50 -23.58
N ARG A 242 6.58 0.32 -22.65
CA ARG A 242 7.35 1.38 -21.99
C ARG A 242 8.18 0.86 -20.80
N SER A 243 8.76 1.80 -20.03
CA SER A 243 9.65 1.57 -18.89
C SER A 243 8.91 1.32 -17.57
N THR A 244 7.62 0.97 -17.60
CA THR A 244 6.82 0.76 -16.39
C THR A 244 6.78 -0.72 -16.03
N PHE A 245 6.98 -1.02 -14.75
CA PHE A 245 6.88 -2.36 -14.19
C PHE A 245 5.89 -2.36 -13.04
N ALA A 246 5.04 -3.38 -12.99
CA ALA A 246 4.42 -3.80 -11.74
C ALA A 246 5.50 -4.46 -10.89
N SER A 247 5.51 -4.14 -9.60
CA SER A 247 6.55 -4.59 -8.68
C SER A 247 5.93 -5.16 -7.42
N ILE A 248 6.57 -6.16 -6.84
CA ILE A 248 6.20 -6.71 -5.55
C ILE A 248 7.41 -6.71 -4.61
N GLN A 249 7.19 -6.23 -3.40
CA GLN A 249 8.08 -6.39 -2.26
C GLN A 249 7.31 -7.07 -1.13
N ALA A 250 7.96 -7.97 -0.40
CA ALA A 250 7.37 -8.64 0.74
C ALA A 250 8.39 -8.81 1.86
N SER A 251 7.92 -8.79 3.10
CA SER A 251 8.75 -9.01 4.29
C SER A 251 7.91 -9.59 5.44
N SER A 252 8.55 -10.33 6.34
CA SER A 252 7.94 -10.78 7.59
C SER A 252 8.70 -10.21 8.77
N ILE A 253 7.97 -9.75 9.79
CA ILE A 253 8.49 -9.29 11.08
C ILE A 253 7.88 -10.17 12.16
N ILE A 254 8.72 -10.80 12.97
CA ILE A 254 8.28 -11.55 14.14
C ILE A 254 8.47 -10.67 15.37
N VAL A 255 7.37 -10.30 16.01
CA VAL A 255 7.34 -9.56 17.27
C VAL A 255 7.22 -10.56 18.42
N CYS A 256 8.18 -10.53 19.33
CA CYS A 256 8.12 -11.29 20.58
C CYS A 256 7.73 -10.35 21.71
N SER A 257 6.59 -10.61 22.35
CA SER A 257 6.19 -9.96 23.60
C SER A 257 6.09 -11.01 24.71
N THR A 258 5.97 -10.55 25.96
CA THR A 258 5.70 -11.42 27.11
C THR A 258 4.25 -11.26 27.50
N ASP A 259 3.50 -12.36 27.56
CA ASP A 259 2.16 -12.35 28.11
C ASP A 259 2.23 -11.96 29.60
N THR A 260 1.55 -10.87 29.97
CA THR A 260 1.55 -10.32 31.33
C THR A 260 0.90 -11.24 32.36
N ASP A 261 0.07 -12.19 31.91
CA ASP A 261 -0.65 -13.11 32.80
C ASP A 261 0.07 -14.46 32.94
N THR A 262 0.79 -14.91 31.91
CA THR A 262 1.42 -16.25 31.91
C THR A 262 2.96 -16.24 31.91
N ASP A 263 3.61 -15.08 31.79
CA ASP A 263 5.09 -14.97 31.66
C ASP A 263 5.66 -15.79 30.48
N LEU A 264 4.82 -16.14 29.51
CA LEU A 264 5.20 -16.92 28.33
C LEU A 264 5.49 -15.96 27.16
N PRO A 265 6.44 -16.31 26.27
CA PRO A 265 6.68 -15.53 25.07
C PRO A 265 5.49 -15.68 24.10
N LEU A 266 4.89 -14.55 23.75
CA LEU A 266 3.90 -14.44 22.68
C LEU A 266 4.62 -14.02 21.41
N TYR A 267 4.46 -14.79 20.34
CA TYR A 267 5.00 -14.47 19.03
C TYR A 267 3.87 -14.04 18.12
N THR A 268 3.94 -12.81 17.63
CA THR A 268 3.05 -12.29 16.60
C THR A 268 3.85 -12.10 15.32
N GLU A 269 3.41 -12.71 14.24
CA GLU A 269 3.99 -12.49 12.92
C GLU A 269 3.20 -11.40 12.19
N GLN A 270 3.92 -10.44 11.62
CA GLN A 270 3.39 -9.44 10.72
C GLN A 270 4.02 -9.66 9.34
N PHE A 271 3.19 -9.96 8.35
CA PHE A 271 3.60 -10.08 6.96
C PHE A 271 3.20 -8.84 6.19
N ASN A 272 4.16 -8.20 5.55
CA ASN A 272 3.96 -6.99 4.77
C ASN A 272 4.15 -7.31 3.28
N ILE A 273 3.22 -6.86 2.45
CA ILE A 273 3.33 -6.88 0.99
C ILE A 273 3.13 -5.47 0.48
N HIS A 274 3.97 -5.08 -0.47
CA HIS A 274 3.85 -3.84 -1.20
C HIS A 274 3.82 -4.15 -2.70
N LEU A 275 2.72 -3.78 -3.35
CA LEU A 275 2.53 -3.85 -4.80
C LEU A 275 2.52 -2.43 -5.35
N TYR A 276 3.36 -2.13 -6.34
CA TYR A 276 3.52 -0.75 -6.82
C TYR A 276 4.05 -0.69 -8.25
N LEU A 277 3.91 0.48 -8.87
CA LEU A 277 4.52 0.80 -10.17
C LEU A 277 5.96 1.30 -9.98
N SER A 278 6.90 0.85 -10.82
CA SER A 278 8.31 1.27 -10.75
C SER A 278 8.95 1.35 -12.14
N PRO A 279 10.11 2.02 -12.28
CA PRO A 279 10.88 2.03 -13.53
C PRO A 279 11.58 0.69 -13.84
N GLY A 280 11.45 -0.31 -12.94
CA GLY A 280 12.13 -1.60 -13.02
C GLY A 280 13.34 -1.68 -12.08
N PRO A 281 14.15 -2.75 -12.19
CA PRO A 281 15.36 -2.88 -11.38
C PRO A 281 16.43 -1.87 -11.82
N GLU A 282 17.06 -1.19 -10.86
CA GLU A 282 18.32 -0.49 -11.10
C GLU A 282 19.39 -1.52 -11.47
N MET A 283 19.78 -1.58 -12.75
CA MET A 283 20.88 -2.42 -13.18
C MET A 283 22.19 -1.81 -12.68
N GLN A 284 22.80 -2.45 -11.67
CA GLN A 284 24.13 -2.12 -11.15
C GLN A 284 25.25 -2.66 -12.05
#